data_AF-A0A946ATU9-F1
#
_entry.id   AF-A0A946ATU9-F1
#
_cell.length_a   1.000
_cell.length_b   1.000
_cell.length_c   1.000
_cell.angle_alpha   90.00
_cell.angle_beta   90.00
_cell.angle_gamma   90.00
#
_symmetry.space_group_name_H-M   'P 1'
#
loop_
_entity.id
_entity.type
_entity.pdbx_description
1 polymer ?
#
loop_
_entity_poly.entity_id
_entity_poly.type
_entity_poly.pdbx_seq_one_letter_code
_entity_poly.pdbx_strand_id
1 'polypeptide(L)'
;DFEVAEEMIKHFIRKVNGKMPLSSPRVIICVPSGSTAVERRAIQESAESAGARRVYLIEEPMAAAIGAGLPVTEPSGSMVVDIGGGTTEVAILSLGNIVYAHSVRVGGDKFDEALISYMRRTHNLLIGEATAERIKKEIGVALKPQGSSGRKENVRGRDLVNGVPKEIIITQSQVADALSDSIRQIVEGVKVALEQTPPELAADIVEKGIVLTGGGALLNEIDTVIREATGLPISIADDPLTCVALGTGRCLEEMKTLQNVLVGAY
;
A
#
# COMPACT_ATOMS: atom_id res chain seq x y z
N ASP A 1 -10.80 -7.78 14.17
CA ASP A 1 -11.19 -7.70 15.58
C ASP A 1 -11.25 -6.22 15.96
N PHE A 2 -12.45 -5.68 16.19
CA PHE A 2 -12.64 -4.23 16.43
C PHE A 2 -12.09 -3.78 17.78
N GLU A 3 -12.25 -4.59 18.83
CA GLU A 3 -11.78 -4.25 20.18
C GLU A 3 -10.25 -4.18 20.22
N VAL A 4 -9.58 -5.12 19.57
CA VAL A 4 -8.12 -5.13 19.47
C VAL A 4 -7.61 -3.92 18.68
N ALA A 5 -8.28 -3.55 17.58
CA ALA A 5 -7.92 -2.38 16.79
C ALA A 5 -8.09 -1.07 17.57
N GLU A 6 -9.18 -0.94 18.35
CA GLU A 6 -9.43 0.21 19.21
C GLU A 6 -8.35 0.37 20.28
N GLU A 7 -8.00 -0.70 20.99
CA GLU A 7 -6.93 -0.65 22.00
C GLU A 7 -5.56 -0.36 21.39
N MET A 8 -5.31 -0.81 20.17
CA MET A 8 -4.10 -0.46 19.41
C MET A 8 -4.06 1.05 19.08
N ILE A 9 -5.17 1.63 18.61
CA ILE A 9 -5.27 3.08 18.34
C ILE A 9 -5.02 3.87 19.63
N LYS A 10 -5.70 3.51 20.72
CA LYS A 10 -5.51 4.13 22.04
C LYS A 10 -4.05 4.04 22.51
N HIS A 11 -3.43 2.87 22.34
CA HIS A 11 -2.04 2.66 22.71
C HIS A 11 -1.10 3.64 21.97
N PHE A 12 -1.21 3.73 20.65
CA PHE A 12 -0.33 4.60 19.86
C PHE A 12 -0.54 6.09 20.13
N ILE A 13 -1.80 6.54 20.30
CA ILE A 13 -2.10 7.93 20.67
C ILE A 13 -1.51 8.27 22.05
N ARG A 14 -1.68 7.39 23.05
CA ARG A 14 -1.14 7.59 24.40
C ARG A 14 0.40 7.58 24.41
N LYS A 15 1.01 6.70 23.60
CA LYS A 15 2.47 6.58 23.49
C LYS A 15 3.12 7.88 23.04
N VAL A 16 2.51 8.61 22.09
CA VAL A 16 3.05 9.88 21.57
C VAL A 16 2.66 11.10 22.41
N ASN A 17 1.50 11.09 23.07
CA ASN A 17 1.06 12.20 23.95
C ASN A 17 1.82 12.23 25.31
N GLY A 18 2.43 11.11 25.71
CA GLY A 18 3.15 11.00 26.97
C GLY A 18 2.27 11.17 28.21
N LYS A 19 2.85 11.65 29.32
CA LYS A 19 2.14 11.88 30.59
C LYS A 19 1.42 13.24 30.67
N MET A 20 1.12 13.90 29.55
CA MET A 20 0.39 15.18 29.57
C MET A 20 -1.11 14.91 29.70
N PRO A 21 -1.71 15.00 30.90
CA PRO A 21 -3.08 14.51 31.14
C PRO A 21 -4.17 15.44 30.58
N LEU A 22 -3.77 16.58 30.00
CA LEU A 22 -4.64 17.68 29.58
C LEU A 22 -4.49 18.08 28.10
N SER A 23 -3.71 17.35 27.29
CA SER A 23 -3.73 17.60 25.84
C SER A 23 -4.98 16.93 25.24
N SER A 24 -5.79 17.73 24.54
CA SER A 24 -6.91 17.23 23.74
C SER A 24 -6.55 17.44 22.27
N PRO A 25 -5.69 16.58 21.69
CA PRO A 25 -5.12 16.82 20.36
C PRO A 25 -6.18 16.77 19.28
N ARG A 26 -5.89 17.44 18.17
CA ARG A 26 -6.56 17.18 16.90
C ARG A 26 -5.84 16.01 16.24
N VAL A 27 -6.60 15.06 15.73
CA VAL A 27 -6.07 13.84 15.10
C VAL A 27 -6.64 13.76 13.69
N ILE A 28 -5.78 13.40 12.72
CA ILE A 28 -6.20 13.00 11.38
C ILE A 28 -5.84 11.53 11.23
N ILE A 29 -6.79 10.70 10.82
CA ILE A 29 -6.58 9.26 10.64
C ILE A 29 -6.82 8.93 9.17
N CYS A 30 -5.83 8.27 8.58
CA CYS A 30 -5.95 7.71 7.24
C CYS A 30 -6.86 6.47 7.26
N VAL A 31 -7.76 6.37 6.30
CA VAL A 31 -8.65 5.22 6.11
C VAL A 31 -8.63 4.77 4.64
N PRO A 32 -8.78 3.47 4.35
CA PRO A 32 -8.95 2.98 2.99
C PRO A 32 -10.10 3.69 2.27
N SER A 33 -9.96 3.92 0.96
CA SER A 33 -11.01 4.56 0.16
C SER A 33 -12.35 3.79 0.23
N GLY A 34 -12.25 2.46 0.23
CA GLY A 34 -13.39 1.54 0.32
C GLY A 34 -13.99 1.36 1.71
N SER A 35 -13.50 2.05 2.76
CA SER A 35 -14.04 1.89 4.11
C SER A 35 -15.50 2.31 4.21
N THR A 36 -16.33 1.44 4.77
CA THR A 36 -17.75 1.67 5.03
C THR A 36 -17.96 2.78 6.06
N ALA A 37 -19.15 3.40 6.07
CA ALA A 37 -19.49 4.41 7.07
C ALA A 37 -19.37 3.88 8.51
N VAL A 38 -19.67 2.59 8.73
CA VAL A 38 -19.55 1.92 10.04
C VAL A 38 -18.09 1.82 10.46
N GLU A 39 -17.20 1.40 9.57
CA GLU A 39 -15.76 1.32 9.85
C GLU A 39 -15.16 2.71 10.12
N ARG A 40 -15.49 3.70 9.27
CA ARG A 40 -15.05 5.09 9.44
C ARG A 40 -15.50 5.64 10.81
N ARG A 41 -16.75 5.37 11.21
CA ARG A 41 -17.29 5.78 12.51
C ARG A 41 -16.58 5.10 13.68
N ALA A 42 -16.34 3.79 13.60
CA ALA A 42 -15.65 3.05 14.65
C ALA A 42 -14.21 3.57 14.87
N ILE A 43 -13.49 3.89 13.79
CA ILE A 43 -12.15 4.49 13.85
C ILE A 43 -12.19 5.85 14.55
N GLN A 44 -13.18 6.68 14.19
CA GLN A 44 -13.37 7.98 14.81
C GLN A 44 -13.67 7.87 16.31
N GLU A 45 -14.61 7.02 16.70
CA GLU A 45 -14.98 6.81 18.10
C GLU A 45 -13.82 6.24 18.93
N SER A 46 -13.01 5.37 18.33
CA SER A 46 -11.80 4.83 18.98
C SER A 46 -10.79 5.93 19.31
N ALA A 47 -10.59 6.87 18.39
CA ALA A 47 -9.67 7.99 18.57
C ALA A 47 -10.21 9.05 19.54
N GLU A 48 -11.51 9.35 19.51
CA GLU A 48 -12.19 10.20 20.49
C GLU A 48 -12.08 9.61 21.90
N SER A 49 -12.33 8.30 22.04
CA SER A 49 -12.18 7.55 23.29
C SER A 49 -10.73 7.48 23.78
N ALA A 50 -9.76 7.65 22.89
CA ALA A 50 -8.34 7.79 23.22
C ALA A 50 -7.95 9.18 23.74
N GLY A 51 -8.87 10.16 23.73
CA GLY A 51 -8.66 11.53 24.20
C GLY A 51 -8.52 12.58 23.09
N ALA A 52 -8.76 12.23 21.82
CA ALA A 52 -8.75 13.20 20.73
C ALA A 52 -9.95 14.18 20.84
N ARG A 53 -9.70 15.48 20.68
CA ARG A 53 -10.75 16.52 20.72
C ARG A 53 -11.56 16.60 19.44
N ARG A 54 -10.87 16.45 18.32
CA ARG A 54 -11.43 16.46 16.97
C ARG A 54 -10.69 15.44 16.15
N VAL A 55 -11.44 14.60 15.47
CA VAL A 55 -10.92 13.57 14.61
C VAL A 55 -11.39 13.87 13.19
N TYR A 56 -10.44 13.88 12.27
CA TYR A 56 -10.68 14.00 10.85
C TYR A 56 -10.23 12.70 10.20
N LEU A 57 -10.88 12.32 9.11
CA LEU A 57 -10.46 11.21 8.29
C LEU A 57 -9.90 11.72 6.98
N ILE A 58 -8.91 11.03 6.44
CA ILE A 58 -8.42 11.25 5.09
C ILE A 58 -8.37 9.90 4.38
N GLU A 59 -8.70 9.89 3.10
CA GLU A 59 -8.64 8.66 2.30
C GLU A 59 -7.18 8.35 1.94
N GLU A 60 -6.82 7.07 2.04
CA GLU A 60 -5.48 6.54 1.81
C GLU A 60 -4.84 6.99 0.49
N PRO A 61 -5.49 6.84 -0.68
CA PRO A 61 -4.91 7.34 -1.92
C PRO A 61 -4.66 8.86 -1.92
N MET A 62 -5.51 9.65 -1.25
CA MET A 62 -5.32 11.09 -1.15
C MET A 62 -4.13 11.42 -0.25
N ALA A 63 -4.03 10.77 0.92
CA ALA A 63 -2.88 10.92 1.81
C ALA A 63 -1.57 10.49 1.13
N ALA A 64 -1.57 9.34 0.45
CA ALA A 64 -0.44 8.83 -0.30
C ALA A 64 0.03 9.84 -1.37
N ALA A 65 -0.89 10.40 -2.14
CA ALA A 65 -0.56 11.38 -3.17
C ALA A 65 0.02 12.69 -2.61
N ILE A 66 -0.55 13.22 -1.51
CA ILE A 66 -0.02 14.41 -0.84
C ILE A 66 1.40 14.13 -0.31
N GLY A 67 1.62 12.95 0.27
CA GLY A 67 2.93 12.52 0.75
C GLY A 67 3.96 12.32 -0.36
N ALA A 68 3.51 11.85 -1.53
CA ALA A 68 4.33 11.71 -2.73
C ALA A 68 4.57 13.04 -3.47
N GLY A 69 4.03 14.16 -2.98
CA GLY A 69 4.22 15.49 -3.58
C GLY A 69 3.41 15.74 -4.85
N LEU A 70 2.36 14.94 -5.12
CA LEU A 70 1.48 15.16 -6.27
C LEU A 70 0.66 16.45 -6.10
N PRO A 71 0.38 17.19 -7.20
CA PRO A 71 -0.38 18.44 -7.18
C PRO A 71 -1.90 18.19 -7.07
N VAL A 72 -2.34 17.52 -5.99
CA VAL A 72 -3.72 17.01 -5.87
C VAL A 72 -4.80 18.11 -5.87
N THR A 73 -4.46 19.35 -5.54
CA THR A 73 -5.38 20.49 -5.52
C THR A 73 -5.44 21.27 -6.83
N GLU A 74 -4.58 20.98 -7.79
CA GLU A 74 -4.55 21.65 -9.09
C GLU A 74 -5.63 21.09 -10.03
N PRO A 75 -6.09 21.87 -11.03
CA PRO A 75 -7.00 21.40 -12.08
C PRO A 75 -6.26 20.50 -13.08
N SER A 76 -5.61 19.45 -12.59
CA SER A 76 -4.84 18.53 -13.40
C SER A 76 -4.90 17.12 -12.85
N GLY A 77 -4.96 16.13 -13.74
CA GLY A 77 -4.99 14.71 -13.40
C GLY A 77 -3.69 14.26 -12.76
N SER A 78 -3.79 13.63 -11.59
CA SER A 78 -2.70 12.92 -10.93
C SER A 78 -3.12 11.49 -10.64
N MET A 79 -2.27 10.51 -10.95
CA MET A 79 -2.53 9.10 -10.66
C MET A 79 -1.54 8.55 -9.64
N VAL A 80 -2.07 7.91 -8.60
CA VAL A 80 -1.28 7.25 -7.56
C VAL A 80 -1.70 5.79 -7.43
N VAL A 81 -0.73 4.92 -7.17
CA VAL A 81 -0.92 3.52 -6.84
C VAL A 81 -0.18 3.24 -5.54
N ASP A 82 -0.92 3.03 -4.46
CA ASP A 82 -0.38 2.68 -3.14
C ASP A 82 -0.46 1.18 -2.92
N ILE A 83 0.69 0.50 -2.87
CA ILE A 83 0.77 -0.95 -2.66
C ILE A 83 1.12 -1.20 -1.19
N GLY A 84 0.09 -1.42 -0.37
CA GLY A 84 0.21 -1.70 1.05
C GLY A 84 0.45 -3.17 1.39
N GLY A 85 0.18 -3.54 2.65
CA GLY A 85 0.23 -4.93 3.11
C GLY A 85 -0.95 -5.75 2.61
N GLY A 86 -2.18 -5.32 2.93
CA GLY A 86 -3.39 -6.06 2.59
C GLY A 86 -4.04 -5.67 1.24
N THR A 87 -3.77 -4.45 0.76
CA THR A 87 -4.47 -3.85 -0.38
C THR A 87 -3.51 -3.09 -1.28
N THR A 88 -3.96 -2.87 -2.51
CA THR A 88 -3.41 -1.89 -3.44
C THR A 88 -4.51 -0.89 -3.76
N GLU A 89 -4.31 0.38 -3.42
CA GLU A 89 -5.23 1.47 -3.72
C GLU A 89 -4.76 2.18 -4.99
N VAL A 90 -5.62 2.24 -6.01
CA VAL A 90 -5.38 2.97 -7.25
C VAL A 90 -6.34 4.16 -7.28
N ALA A 91 -5.82 5.37 -7.51
CA ALA A 91 -6.68 6.55 -7.55
C ALA A 91 -6.23 7.59 -8.58
N ILE A 92 -7.22 8.33 -9.06
CA ILE A 92 -7.09 9.49 -9.94
C ILE A 92 -7.64 10.70 -9.19
N LEU A 93 -6.82 11.74 -9.11
CA LEU A 93 -7.03 12.91 -8.28
C LEU A 93 -7.00 14.18 -9.13
N SER A 94 -7.86 15.14 -8.78
CA SER A 94 -7.86 16.49 -9.34
C SER A 94 -8.68 17.42 -8.44
N LEU A 95 -8.30 18.70 -8.34
CA LEU A 95 -9.04 19.73 -7.59
C LEU A 95 -9.35 19.36 -6.13
N GLY A 96 -8.48 18.60 -5.47
CA GLY A 96 -8.65 18.14 -4.09
C GLY A 96 -9.69 17.05 -3.93
N ASN A 97 -10.14 16.43 -5.03
CA ASN A 97 -11.13 15.35 -5.01
C ASN A 97 -10.52 14.06 -5.56
N ILE A 98 -11.07 12.94 -5.09
CA ILE A 98 -10.90 11.64 -5.73
C ILE A 98 -11.90 11.56 -6.87
N VAL A 99 -11.40 11.57 -8.10
CA VAL A 99 -12.23 11.44 -9.31
C VAL A 99 -12.60 9.97 -9.52
N TYR A 100 -11.64 9.09 -9.27
CA TYR A 100 -11.84 7.64 -9.29
C TYR A 100 -10.93 7.00 -8.26
N ALA A 101 -11.42 5.98 -7.56
CA ALA A 101 -10.61 5.12 -6.71
C ALA A 101 -11.07 3.67 -6.84
N HIS A 102 -10.09 2.77 -6.79
CA HIS A 102 -10.31 1.33 -6.81
C HIS A 102 -9.34 0.65 -5.84
N SER A 103 -9.86 -0.26 -5.03
CA SER A 103 -9.09 -1.04 -4.07
C SER A 103 -9.02 -2.50 -4.53
N VAL A 104 -7.80 -2.97 -4.77
CA VAL A 104 -7.52 -4.38 -5.04
C VAL A 104 -7.08 -5.05 -3.75
N ARG A 105 -7.70 -6.17 -3.37
CA ARG A 105 -7.34 -6.94 -2.16
C ARG A 105 -6.09 -7.80 -2.36
N VAL A 106 -5.03 -7.17 -2.87
CA VAL A 106 -3.72 -7.75 -3.12
C VAL A 106 -2.67 -6.73 -2.67
N GLY A 107 -1.73 -7.17 -1.86
CA GLY A 107 -0.59 -6.38 -1.40
C GLY A 107 0.53 -7.29 -0.91
N GLY A 108 1.39 -6.78 -0.04
CA GLY A 108 2.50 -7.51 0.57
C GLY A 108 2.13 -8.85 1.22
N ASP A 109 0.95 -8.98 1.83
CA ASP A 109 0.49 -10.20 2.50
C ASP A 109 0.21 -11.30 1.47
N LYS A 110 -0.39 -10.95 0.33
CA LYS A 110 -0.63 -11.89 -0.77
C LYS A 110 0.67 -12.34 -1.43
N PHE A 111 1.69 -11.50 -1.45
CA PHE A 111 3.02 -11.91 -1.91
C PHE A 111 3.62 -12.98 -0.99
N ASP A 112 3.49 -12.81 0.34
CA ASP A 112 3.99 -13.77 1.31
C ASP A 112 3.21 -15.09 1.24
N GLU A 113 1.88 -15.04 1.18
CA GLU A 113 1.02 -16.22 0.97
C GLU A 113 1.40 -16.99 -0.30
N ALA A 114 1.65 -16.27 -1.40
CA ALA A 114 2.02 -16.87 -2.68
C ALA A 114 3.38 -17.59 -2.60
N LEU A 115 4.36 -17.00 -1.90
CA LEU A 115 5.65 -17.63 -1.64
C LEU A 115 5.52 -18.87 -0.75
N ILE A 116 4.76 -18.80 0.35
CA ILE A 116 4.51 -19.97 1.22
C ILE A 116 3.88 -21.10 0.41
N SER A 117 2.87 -20.78 -0.40
CA SER A 117 2.17 -21.74 -1.26
C SER A 117 3.08 -22.35 -2.32
N TYR A 118 3.94 -21.54 -2.95
CA TYR A 118 4.93 -22.00 -3.91
C TYR A 118 5.93 -22.96 -3.28
N MET A 119 6.49 -22.61 -2.12
CA MET A 119 7.45 -23.45 -1.39
C MET A 119 6.85 -24.79 -0.99
N ARG A 120 5.60 -24.77 -0.52
CA ARG A 120 4.84 -25.97 -0.18
C ARG A 120 4.63 -26.90 -1.39
N ARG A 121 4.18 -26.35 -2.52
CA ARG A 121 3.80 -27.14 -3.72
C ARG A 121 5.01 -27.61 -4.52
N THR A 122 6.01 -26.75 -4.72
CA THR A 122 7.14 -27.00 -5.63
C THR A 122 8.29 -27.71 -4.93
N HIS A 123 8.50 -27.43 -3.64
CA HIS A 123 9.66 -27.92 -2.89
C HIS A 123 9.33 -28.86 -1.73
N ASN A 124 8.04 -29.12 -1.48
CA ASN A 124 7.55 -29.83 -0.29
C ASN A 124 8.14 -29.25 1.00
N LEU A 125 8.33 -27.92 1.05
CA LEU A 125 8.92 -27.23 2.19
C LEU A 125 7.88 -26.29 2.81
N LEU A 126 7.60 -26.49 4.10
CA LEU A 126 6.78 -25.58 4.89
C LEU A 126 7.66 -24.47 5.49
N ILE A 127 7.30 -23.22 5.20
CA ILE A 127 7.91 -22.01 5.77
C ILE A 127 6.83 -21.15 6.40
N GLY A 128 7.23 -20.28 7.35
CA GLY A 128 6.35 -19.27 7.95
C GLY A 128 6.43 -17.92 7.26
N GLU A 129 5.56 -17.00 7.65
CA GLU A 129 5.43 -15.64 7.10
C GLU A 129 6.73 -14.85 7.17
N ALA A 130 7.42 -14.83 8.32
CA ALA A 130 8.70 -14.11 8.46
C ALA A 130 9.78 -14.60 7.47
N THR A 131 9.77 -15.90 7.14
CA THR A 131 10.69 -16.44 6.12
C THR A 131 10.26 -16.03 4.72
N ALA A 132 8.96 -16.01 4.43
CA ALA A 132 8.43 -15.55 3.14
C ALA A 132 8.71 -14.07 2.90
N GLU A 133 8.48 -13.23 3.92
CA GLU A 133 8.76 -11.79 3.85
C GLU A 133 10.26 -11.52 3.63
N ARG A 134 11.13 -12.32 4.27
CA ARG A 134 12.58 -12.24 4.04
C ARG A 134 12.93 -12.58 2.58
N ILE A 135 12.37 -13.65 2.03
CA ILE A 135 12.58 -14.01 0.60
C ILE A 135 12.11 -12.87 -0.32
N LYS A 136 10.92 -12.31 -0.03
CA LYS A 136 10.32 -11.19 -0.75
C LYS A 136 11.24 -9.96 -0.74
N LYS A 137 11.84 -9.60 0.40
CA LYS A 137 12.72 -8.43 0.50
C LYS A 137 14.09 -8.67 -0.12
N GLU A 138 14.68 -9.85 0.08
CA GLU A 138 16.05 -10.13 -0.35
C GLU A 138 16.14 -10.37 -1.86
N ILE A 139 15.26 -11.20 -2.41
CA ILE A 139 15.31 -11.63 -3.83
C ILE A 139 13.98 -11.48 -4.57
N GLY A 140 12.98 -10.81 -3.98
CA GLY A 140 11.72 -10.50 -4.65
C GLY A 140 11.90 -9.73 -5.95
N VAL A 141 11.13 -10.10 -6.97
CA VAL A 141 11.08 -9.38 -8.23
C VAL A 141 9.73 -9.60 -8.90
N ALA A 142 9.19 -8.55 -9.52
CA ALA A 142 7.95 -8.60 -10.28
C ALA A 142 8.16 -9.17 -11.69
N LEU A 143 9.32 -8.87 -12.32
CA LEU A 143 9.68 -9.35 -13.65
C LEU A 143 10.73 -10.46 -13.60
N LYS A 144 10.51 -11.54 -14.34
CA LYS A 144 11.44 -12.66 -14.41
C LYS A 144 12.76 -12.24 -15.08
N PRO A 145 13.93 -12.51 -14.48
CA PRO A 145 15.23 -12.21 -15.09
C PRO A 145 15.40 -12.95 -16.44
N GLN A 146 15.92 -12.25 -17.44
CA GLN A 146 16.20 -12.83 -18.76
C GLN A 146 17.58 -13.54 -18.76
N GLY A 147 17.65 -14.70 -19.39
CA GLY A 147 18.92 -15.41 -19.63
C GLY A 147 19.63 -15.99 -18.39
N SER A 148 19.05 -15.91 -17.19
CA SER A 148 19.60 -16.54 -15.98
C SER A 148 18.50 -16.86 -14.95
N SER A 149 18.86 -17.51 -13.84
CA SER A 149 17.95 -17.73 -12.70
C SER A 149 17.90 -16.56 -11.71
N GLY A 150 18.67 -15.48 -11.98
CA GLY A 150 18.84 -14.33 -11.09
C GLY A 150 19.54 -14.67 -9.78
N ARG A 151 19.30 -13.83 -8.76
CA ARG A 151 19.84 -14.02 -7.41
C ARG A 151 19.29 -15.29 -6.75
N LYS A 152 20.01 -15.80 -5.76
CA LYS A 152 19.67 -17.03 -5.04
C LYS A 152 19.72 -16.80 -3.54
N GLU A 153 18.92 -17.57 -2.82
CA GLU A 153 18.84 -17.48 -1.36
C GLU A 153 18.65 -18.87 -0.74
N ASN A 154 19.31 -19.10 0.39
CA ASN A 154 19.10 -20.29 1.21
C ASN A 154 17.86 -20.11 2.10
N VAL A 155 16.96 -21.08 2.06
CA VAL A 155 15.72 -21.07 2.81
C VAL A 155 15.60 -22.34 3.62
N ARG A 156 15.38 -22.17 4.93
CA ARG A 156 15.14 -23.27 5.86
C ARG A 156 13.66 -23.38 6.17
N GLY A 157 13.19 -24.61 6.26
CA GLY A 157 11.82 -24.92 6.62
C GLY A 157 11.68 -26.36 7.08
N ARG A 158 10.44 -26.81 7.24
CA ARG A 158 10.13 -28.20 7.57
C ARG A 158 9.81 -28.96 6.29
N ASP A 159 10.56 -30.04 6.05
CA ASP A 159 10.25 -30.99 4.97
C ASP A 159 8.90 -31.65 5.24
N LEU A 160 7.97 -31.53 4.30
CA LEU A 160 6.64 -32.10 4.42
C LEU A 160 6.60 -33.61 4.14
N VAL A 161 7.64 -34.16 3.51
CA VAL A 161 7.76 -35.60 3.26
C VAL A 161 8.25 -36.32 4.51
N ASN A 162 9.35 -35.83 5.09
CA ASN A 162 10.04 -36.49 6.20
C ASN A 162 9.75 -35.87 7.58
N GLY A 163 9.13 -34.69 7.61
CA GLY A 163 8.78 -33.97 8.84
C GLY A 163 9.95 -33.26 9.54
N VAL A 164 11.16 -33.30 8.99
CA VAL A 164 12.41 -32.78 9.59
C VAL A 164 12.85 -31.44 9.01
N PRO A 165 13.72 -30.67 9.67
CA PRO A 165 14.31 -29.46 9.10
C PRO A 165 15.07 -29.74 7.80
N LYS A 166 14.85 -28.91 6.79
CA LYS A 166 15.51 -28.99 5.48
C LYS A 166 15.86 -27.59 4.99
N GLU A 167 17.00 -27.47 4.31
CA GLU A 167 17.46 -26.25 3.65
C GLU A 167 17.45 -26.46 2.13
N ILE A 168 16.93 -25.48 1.40
CA ILE A 168 16.94 -25.47 -0.07
C ILE A 168 17.44 -24.12 -0.58
N ILE A 169 17.83 -24.09 -1.85
CA ILE A 169 18.13 -22.84 -2.56
C ILE A 169 16.91 -22.47 -3.40
N ILE A 170 16.37 -21.27 -3.21
CA ILE A 170 15.38 -20.66 -4.10
C ILE A 170 16.05 -19.62 -4.99
N THR A 171 15.53 -19.42 -6.19
CA THR A 171 16.04 -18.46 -7.16
C THR A 171 15.04 -17.33 -7.42
N GLN A 172 15.53 -16.17 -7.82
CA GLN A 172 14.74 -15.00 -8.16
C GLN A 172 13.73 -15.29 -9.27
N SER A 173 14.09 -16.14 -10.25
CA SER A 173 13.14 -16.61 -11.28
C SER A 173 11.94 -17.38 -10.70
N GLN A 174 12.15 -18.21 -9.68
CA GLN A 174 11.07 -18.94 -9.03
C GLN A 174 10.21 -18.03 -8.16
N VAL A 175 10.82 -17.02 -7.54
CA VAL A 175 10.09 -15.98 -6.81
C VAL A 175 9.20 -15.18 -7.75
N ALA A 176 9.71 -14.78 -8.93
CA ALA A 176 8.89 -14.13 -9.96
C ALA A 176 7.69 -15.01 -10.38
N ASP A 177 7.92 -16.30 -10.60
CA ASP A 177 6.85 -17.25 -10.94
C ASP A 177 5.80 -17.33 -9.81
N ALA A 178 6.24 -17.37 -8.55
CA ALA A 178 5.36 -17.41 -7.38
C ALA A 178 4.49 -16.15 -7.25
N LEU A 179 5.04 -14.97 -7.55
CA LEU A 179 4.35 -13.68 -7.39
C LEU A 179 3.48 -13.29 -8.60
N SER A 180 3.65 -13.97 -9.73
CA SER A 180 3.07 -13.58 -11.04
C SER A 180 1.56 -13.29 -11.03
N ASP A 181 0.75 -14.11 -10.35
CA ASP A 181 -0.71 -13.90 -10.29
C ASP A 181 -1.10 -12.69 -9.43
N SER A 182 -0.36 -12.40 -8.36
CA SER A 182 -0.59 -11.21 -7.53
C SER A 182 -0.19 -9.94 -8.27
N ILE A 183 0.94 -9.95 -8.98
CA ILE A 183 1.36 -8.82 -9.82
C ILE A 183 0.36 -8.57 -10.95
N ARG A 184 -0.14 -9.63 -11.60
CA ARG A 184 -1.16 -9.51 -12.64
C ARG A 184 -2.42 -8.79 -12.13
N GLN A 185 -2.87 -9.12 -10.91
CA GLN A 185 -4.04 -8.48 -10.31
C GLN A 185 -3.83 -6.99 -10.03
N ILE A 186 -2.62 -6.60 -9.58
CA ILE A 186 -2.28 -5.18 -9.40
C ILE A 186 -2.29 -4.46 -10.75
N VAL A 187 -1.63 -5.02 -11.77
CA VAL A 187 -1.62 -4.46 -13.13
C VAL A 187 -3.03 -4.29 -13.68
N GLU A 188 -3.90 -5.28 -13.47
CA GLU A 188 -5.30 -5.19 -13.89
C GLU A 188 -6.05 -4.06 -13.19
N GLY A 189 -5.86 -3.91 -11.87
CA GLY A 189 -6.44 -2.80 -11.12
C GLY A 189 -6.00 -1.43 -11.65
N VAL A 190 -4.73 -1.30 -12.05
CA VAL A 190 -4.21 -0.06 -12.68
C VAL A 190 -4.87 0.18 -14.04
N LYS A 191 -5.02 -0.86 -14.88
CA LYS A 191 -5.66 -0.75 -16.20
C LYS A 191 -7.12 -0.35 -16.09
N VAL A 192 -7.86 -0.97 -15.18
CA VAL A 192 -9.27 -0.63 -14.92
C VAL A 192 -9.40 0.84 -14.53
N ALA A 193 -8.51 1.36 -13.68
CA ALA A 193 -8.53 2.78 -13.33
C ALA A 193 -8.27 3.71 -14.53
N LEU A 194 -7.31 3.34 -15.41
CA LEU A 194 -7.05 4.09 -16.64
C LEU A 194 -8.26 4.09 -17.58
N GLU A 195 -8.97 2.97 -17.71
CA GLU A 195 -10.19 2.87 -18.53
C GLU A 195 -11.35 3.73 -17.98
N GLN A 196 -11.40 3.93 -16.67
CA GLN A 196 -12.40 4.79 -16.02
C GLN A 196 -11.96 6.26 -15.93
N THR A 197 -10.77 6.60 -16.43
CA THR A 197 -10.27 7.98 -16.41
C THR A 197 -11.07 8.85 -17.38
N PRO A 198 -11.64 9.98 -16.93
CA PRO A 198 -12.26 10.93 -17.83
C PRO A 198 -11.26 11.46 -18.88
N PRO A 199 -11.66 11.63 -20.16
CA PRO A 199 -10.75 12.05 -21.23
C PRO A 199 -9.96 13.33 -20.92
N GLU A 200 -10.58 14.27 -20.19
CA GLU A 200 -9.97 15.54 -19.77
C GLU A 200 -8.80 15.37 -18.80
N LEU A 201 -8.73 14.27 -18.03
CA LEU A 201 -7.63 13.97 -17.12
C LEU A 201 -6.64 12.97 -17.71
N ALA A 202 -7.06 12.18 -18.71
CA ALA A 202 -6.23 11.17 -19.34
C ALA A 202 -4.98 11.76 -19.99
N ALA A 203 -5.10 12.93 -20.63
CA ALA A 203 -3.96 13.62 -21.24
C ALA A 203 -2.86 13.96 -20.20
N ASP A 204 -3.26 14.43 -19.03
CA ASP A 204 -2.34 14.77 -17.94
C ASP A 204 -1.63 13.52 -17.39
N ILE A 205 -2.36 12.41 -17.23
CA ILE A 205 -1.79 11.14 -16.76
C ILE A 205 -0.82 10.56 -17.79
N VAL A 206 -1.10 10.72 -19.09
CA VAL A 206 -0.17 10.29 -20.15
C VAL A 206 1.15 11.07 -20.08
N GLU A 207 1.10 12.36 -19.81
CA GLU A 207 2.29 13.22 -19.72
C GLU A 207 3.07 13.01 -18.40
N LYS A 208 2.35 13.02 -17.26
CA LYS A 208 2.95 12.98 -15.92
C LYS A 208 3.26 11.56 -15.44
N GLY A 209 2.54 10.58 -15.97
CA GLY A 209 2.66 9.18 -15.58
C GLY A 209 1.94 8.83 -14.28
N ILE A 210 2.35 7.70 -13.71
CA ILE A 210 1.80 7.10 -12.49
C ILE A 210 2.87 7.14 -11.40
N VAL A 211 2.47 7.51 -10.18
CA VAL A 211 3.35 7.45 -9.01
C VAL A 211 3.01 6.24 -8.15
N LEU A 212 4.00 5.39 -7.87
CA LEU A 212 3.88 4.26 -6.95
C LEU A 212 4.29 4.67 -5.53
N THR A 213 3.51 4.23 -4.55
CA THR A 213 3.73 4.45 -3.11
C THR A 213 3.48 3.15 -2.35
N GLY A 214 3.73 3.15 -1.03
CA GLY A 214 3.54 1.98 -0.19
C GLY A 214 4.74 1.03 -0.17
N GLY A 215 4.77 0.14 0.81
CA GLY A 215 5.88 -0.81 0.98
C GLY A 215 6.03 -1.80 -0.17
N GLY A 216 4.94 -2.13 -0.86
CA GLY A 216 4.96 -3.02 -2.02
C GLY A 216 5.54 -2.38 -3.27
N ALA A 217 5.63 -1.04 -3.35
CA ALA A 217 6.33 -0.35 -4.44
C ALA A 217 7.85 -0.60 -4.42
N LEU A 218 8.39 -1.13 -3.31
CA LEU A 218 9.81 -1.51 -3.19
C LEU A 218 10.12 -2.87 -3.81
N LEU A 219 9.13 -3.61 -4.30
CA LEU A 219 9.37 -4.87 -4.99
C LEU A 219 10.12 -4.59 -6.30
N ASN A 220 11.27 -5.23 -6.49
CA ASN A 220 12.12 -4.98 -7.65
C ASN A 220 11.35 -5.19 -8.98
N GLU A 221 11.54 -4.29 -9.95
CA GLU A 221 10.89 -4.30 -11.28
C GLU A 221 9.36 -4.14 -11.27
N ILE A 222 8.72 -3.76 -10.15
CA ILE A 222 7.26 -3.55 -10.13
C ILE A 222 6.84 -2.40 -11.05
N ASP A 223 7.62 -1.32 -11.07
CA ASP A 223 7.45 -0.18 -11.95
C ASP A 223 7.64 -0.57 -13.42
N THR A 224 8.64 -1.39 -13.74
CA THR A 224 8.84 -1.93 -15.09
C THR A 224 7.63 -2.71 -15.57
N VAL A 225 7.10 -3.63 -14.77
CA VAL A 225 5.93 -4.44 -15.16
C VAL A 225 4.70 -3.57 -15.42
N ILE A 226 4.46 -2.57 -14.57
CA ILE A 226 3.32 -1.65 -14.75
C ILE A 226 3.55 -0.75 -15.99
N ARG A 227 4.78 -0.28 -16.21
CA ARG A 227 5.17 0.51 -17.39
C ARG A 227 4.94 -0.25 -18.68
N GLU A 228 5.40 -1.50 -18.76
CA GLU A 228 5.21 -2.36 -19.94
C GLU A 228 3.72 -2.64 -20.21
N ALA A 229 2.94 -2.84 -19.15
CA ALA A 229 1.53 -3.17 -19.28
C ALA A 229 0.64 -1.97 -19.65
N THR A 230 1.02 -0.76 -19.26
CA THR A 230 0.22 0.47 -19.46
C THR A 230 0.76 1.36 -20.58
N GLY A 231 2.04 1.27 -20.91
CA GLY A 231 2.73 2.18 -21.81
C GLY A 231 3.00 3.57 -21.22
N LEU A 232 2.75 3.78 -19.92
CA LEU A 232 2.87 5.08 -19.26
C LEU A 232 4.18 5.21 -18.47
N PRO A 233 4.72 6.43 -18.30
CA PRO A 233 5.81 6.66 -17.37
C PRO A 233 5.40 6.24 -15.94
N ILE A 234 6.27 5.48 -15.27
CA ILE A 234 6.09 5.11 -13.87
C ILE A 234 7.23 5.72 -13.06
N SER A 235 6.89 6.29 -11.91
CA SER A 235 7.86 6.76 -10.91
C SER A 235 7.50 6.16 -9.55
N ILE A 236 8.50 5.90 -8.72
CA ILE A 236 8.31 5.49 -7.33
C ILE A 236 8.57 6.73 -6.48
N ALA A 237 7.69 7.01 -5.51
CA ALA A 237 7.89 8.12 -4.58
C ALA A 237 9.21 7.96 -3.80
N ASP A 238 9.82 9.07 -3.39
CA ASP A 238 11.15 9.06 -2.75
C ASP A 238 11.18 8.21 -1.46
N ASP A 239 10.17 8.35 -0.59
CA ASP A 239 10.00 7.58 0.64
C ASP A 239 8.64 6.86 0.67
N PRO A 240 8.46 5.80 -0.15
CA PRO A 240 7.14 5.23 -0.45
C PRO A 240 6.47 4.62 0.78
N LEU A 241 7.27 4.12 1.75
CA LEU A 241 6.78 3.58 3.02
C LEU A 241 6.11 4.63 3.92
N THR A 242 6.48 5.91 3.76
CA THR A 242 6.04 6.98 4.66
C THR A 242 5.07 7.96 4.02
N CYS A 243 4.82 7.86 2.71
CA CYS A 243 3.94 8.77 1.98
C CYS A 243 2.59 9.01 2.67
N VAL A 244 1.87 7.96 3.07
CA VAL A 244 0.57 8.11 3.75
C VAL A 244 0.69 8.89 5.07
N ALA A 245 1.71 8.60 5.87
CA ALA A 245 1.93 9.28 7.15
C ALA A 245 2.36 10.74 6.94
N LEU A 246 3.26 11.00 5.99
CA LEU A 246 3.71 12.35 5.62
C LEU A 246 2.56 13.18 5.06
N GLY A 247 1.76 12.62 4.15
CA GLY A 247 0.60 13.32 3.59
C GLY A 247 -0.45 13.65 4.64
N THR A 248 -0.74 12.71 5.54
CA THR A 248 -1.63 12.93 6.68
C THR A 248 -1.08 14.02 7.62
N GLY A 249 0.23 14.01 7.87
CA GLY A 249 0.92 15.06 8.64
C GLY A 249 0.83 16.43 7.99
N ARG A 250 1.05 16.52 6.67
CA ARG A 250 0.91 17.76 5.90
C ARG A 250 -0.52 18.30 5.95
N CYS A 251 -1.54 17.46 5.91
CA CYS A 251 -2.93 17.89 6.11
C CYS A 251 -3.16 18.52 7.49
N LEU A 252 -2.43 18.09 8.53
CA LEU A 252 -2.52 18.68 9.86
C LEU A 252 -1.82 20.05 9.92
N GLU A 253 -0.69 20.21 9.24
CA GLU A 253 0.08 21.46 9.15
C GLU A 253 -0.61 22.52 8.27
N GLU A 254 -1.09 22.10 7.10
CA GLU A 254 -1.69 22.95 6.06
C GLU A 254 -3.24 22.91 6.09
N MET A 255 -3.82 22.64 7.25
CA MET A 255 -5.24 22.31 7.41
C MET A 255 -6.22 23.33 6.82
N LYS A 256 -5.85 24.61 6.75
CA LYS A 256 -6.70 25.65 6.12
C LYS A 256 -6.83 25.47 4.61
N THR A 257 -5.75 25.03 3.97
CA THR A 257 -5.67 24.82 2.52
C THR A 257 -6.23 23.44 2.15
N LEU A 258 -5.93 22.44 2.97
CA LEU A 258 -6.27 21.04 2.73
C LEU A 258 -7.56 20.60 3.45
N GLN A 259 -8.39 21.53 3.94
CA GLN A 259 -9.61 21.18 4.64
C GLN A 259 -10.56 20.33 3.78
N ASN A 260 -10.61 20.61 2.48
CA ASN A 260 -11.54 19.97 1.55
C ASN A 260 -11.22 18.50 1.28
N VAL A 261 -9.99 18.04 1.55
CA VAL A 261 -9.62 16.63 1.41
C VAL A 261 -9.95 15.80 2.65
N LEU A 262 -10.40 16.45 3.73
CA LEU A 262 -10.72 15.80 5.00
C LEU A 262 -12.22 15.49 5.10
N VAL A 263 -12.53 14.32 5.62
CA VAL A 263 -13.90 13.85 5.89
C VAL A 263 -14.16 13.87 7.40
N GLY A 264 -15.39 14.20 7.81
CA GLY A 264 -15.87 13.94 9.17
C GLY A 264 -15.83 15.11 10.16
N ALA A 265 -15.65 16.36 9.71
CA ALA A 265 -15.92 17.53 10.54
C ALA A 265 -17.28 18.14 10.22
N TYR A 266 -18.32 17.52 10.78
CA TYR A 266 -19.62 18.18 10.95
C TYR A 266 -19.65 18.84 12.33
#